data_AF-A0A9P6QCL5-F1
#
_entry.id   AF-A0A9P6QCL5-F1
#
_cell.length_a   1.000
_cell.length_b   1.000
_cell.length_c   1.000
_cell.angle_alpha   90.00
_cell.angle_beta   90.00
_cell.angle_gamma   90.00
#
_symmetry.space_group_name_H-M   'P 1'
#
loop_
_entity.id
_entity.type
_entity.pdbx_description
1 polymer ?
#
loop_
_entity_poly.entity_id
_entity_poly.type
_entity_poly.pdbx_seq_one_letter_code
_entity_poly.pdbx_strand_id
1 'polypeptide(L)'
;MSEWMVTTSSAVVLDESTLQLWLLGHNVDQATVLRMPAVKPAVPSRVLKSYITSQYRTYEMMHHYLHHPRHFAGQFMFPLSQSAKQHLIEMYYSFDESVVREILGKKLNSRTRKDLDEVHEKTGVKLASCRRQFDNLKRVMKKVEDAEGRTLIQDIKHQFLLPHHLARQYAHILFIADNRLDTFRKRLLCYQFQDFEYCGEVFMQHWTASTTDTLPEFDPRLSQDARDLKSLLLNDRAVLDEIRNRVSNNLGQSAHPPVMERIQNNFKVVLRNILSVGCMVNQQKEVRNIFAEIVDKLVDPFLQVGWSPVDMELFFDSMITEFHNTTSMSSRYRERYASSWIRLVTGIKLASIRLYRQPTSHSLLTRSFTR
;
A
#
# COMPACT_ATOMS: atom_id res chain seq x y z
N MET A 1 23.17 7.62 -58.85
CA MET A 1 22.11 7.09 -57.97
C MET A 1 21.72 8.20 -57.03
N SER A 2 20.56 8.82 -57.26
CA SER A 2 20.02 9.85 -56.36
C SER A 2 19.37 9.16 -55.16
N GLU A 3 19.98 9.31 -53.98
CA GLU A 3 19.40 8.88 -52.71
C GLU A 3 18.23 9.79 -52.37
N TRP A 4 17.03 9.23 -52.41
CA TRP A 4 15.83 9.91 -51.94
C TRP A 4 15.72 9.70 -50.43
N MET A 5 15.99 10.75 -49.66
CA MET A 5 15.64 10.77 -48.24
C MET A 5 14.14 11.09 -48.12
N VAL A 6 13.33 10.05 -47.97
CA VAL A 6 11.91 10.20 -47.64
C VAL A 6 11.82 10.49 -46.14
N THR A 7 11.60 11.75 -45.77
CA THR A 7 11.21 12.12 -44.41
C THR A 7 9.69 12.22 -44.34
N THR A 8 9.03 11.28 -43.66
CA THR A 8 7.62 11.46 -43.30
C THR A 8 7.55 12.37 -42.09
N SER A 9 7.16 13.63 -42.33
CA SER A 9 7.09 14.72 -41.34
C SER A 9 5.84 14.70 -40.46
N SER A 10 5.01 13.65 -40.53
CA SER A 10 3.85 13.54 -39.65
C SER A 10 4.31 13.10 -38.26
N ALA A 11 4.36 14.06 -37.32
CA ALA A 11 4.53 13.76 -35.90
C ALA A 11 3.52 12.68 -35.49
N VAL A 12 3.98 11.66 -34.76
CA VAL A 12 3.08 10.62 -34.24
C VAL A 12 2.16 11.27 -33.21
N VAL A 13 0.87 11.33 -33.50
CA VAL A 13 -0.14 11.87 -32.57
C VAL A 13 -0.80 10.71 -31.84
N LEU A 14 -0.58 10.63 -30.53
CA LEU A 14 -1.25 9.66 -29.68
C LEU A 14 -2.61 10.23 -29.24
N ASP A 15 -3.69 9.55 -29.61
CA ASP A 15 -5.02 9.84 -29.08
C ASP A 15 -5.15 9.23 -27.69
N GLU A 16 -5.16 10.07 -26.66
CA GLU A 16 -5.23 9.67 -25.26
C GLU A 16 -6.47 8.82 -24.93
N SER A 17 -7.63 9.18 -25.51
CA SER A 17 -8.87 8.44 -25.27
C SER A 17 -8.85 7.05 -25.92
N THR A 18 -8.21 6.93 -27.08
CA THR A 18 -8.01 5.63 -27.75
C THR A 18 -6.94 4.80 -27.03
N LEU A 19 -5.89 5.44 -26.51
CA LEU A 19 -4.87 4.81 -25.67
C LEU A 19 -5.47 4.27 -24.38
N GLN A 20 -6.33 5.03 -23.70
CA GLN A 20 -7.00 4.60 -22.47
C GLN A 20 -7.84 3.35 -22.72
N LEU A 21 -8.57 3.27 -23.83
CA LEU A 21 -9.37 2.09 -24.19
C LEU A 21 -8.50 0.86 -24.47
N TRP A 22 -7.35 1.05 -25.14
CA TRP A 22 -6.36 -0.01 -25.35
C TRP A 22 -5.81 -0.51 -24.01
N LEU A 23 -5.44 0.40 -23.10
CA LEU A 23 -5.00 0.06 -21.76
C LEU A 23 -6.11 -0.63 -20.95
N LEU A 24 -7.37 -0.23 -21.10
CA LEU A 24 -8.49 -0.93 -20.46
C LEU A 24 -8.77 -2.31 -21.08
N GLY A 25 -8.05 -2.71 -22.12
CA GLY A 25 -8.14 -4.03 -22.74
C GLY A 25 -9.31 -4.15 -23.73
N HIS A 26 -9.88 -3.04 -24.19
CA HIS A 26 -10.90 -3.05 -25.22
C HIS A 26 -10.28 -3.35 -26.57
N ASN A 27 -10.93 -4.23 -27.35
CA ASN A 27 -10.55 -4.44 -28.75
C ASN A 27 -11.03 -3.26 -29.63
N VAL A 28 -10.58 -3.25 -30.89
CA VAL A 28 -10.89 -2.19 -31.85
C VAL A 28 -12.40 -1.95 -32.01
N ASP A 29 -13.20 -3.02 -32.07
CA ASP A 29 -14.66 -2.91 -32.25
C ASP A 29 -15.32 -2.28 -31.03
N GLN A 30 -14.97 -2.74 -29.83
CA GLN A 30 -15.47 -2.18 -28.57
C GLN A 30 -15.07 -0.72 -28.42
N ALA A 31 -13.81 -0.38 -28.70
CA ALA A 31 -13.31 0.98 -28.62
C ALA A 31 -14.03 1.89 -29.64
N THR A 32 -14.32 1.38 -30.85
CA THR A 32 -15.09 2.12 -31.86
C THR A 32 -16.49 2.46 -31.36
N VAL A 33 -17.19 1.50 -30.76
CA VAL A 33 -18.53 1.70 -30.19
C VAL A 33 -18.49 2.72 -29.04
N LEU A 34 -17.52 2.60 -28.14
CA LEU A 34 -17.36 3.51 -27.00
C LEU A 34 -16.98 4.94 -27.40
N ARG A 35 -16.20 5.11 -28.47
CA ARG A 35 -15.77 6.43 -28.96
C ARG A 35 -16.85 7.12 -29.78
N MET A 36 -17.71 6.38 -30.48
CA MET A 36 -18.72 6.92 -31.42
C MET A 36 -19.51 8.12 -30.86
N PRO A 37 -20.06 8.08 -29.63
CA PRO A 37 -20.91 9.17 -29.12
C PRO A 37 -20.15 10.47 -28.87
N ALA A 38 -18.84 10.40 -28.65
CA ALA A 38 -17.99 11.54 -28.31
C ALA A 38 -17.40 12.25 -29.54
N VAL A 39 -17.49 11.64 -30.74
CA VAL A 39 -16.87 12.20 -31.95
C VAL A 39 -17.78 13.26 -32.57
N LYS A 40 -17.27 14.49 -32.66
CA LYS A 40 -17.94 15.64 -33.31
C LYS A 40 -16.98 16.31 -34.31
N PRO A 41 -17.42 16.60 -35.56
CA PRO A 41 -18.71 16.24 -36.16
C PRO A 41 -18.87 14.72 -36.34
N ALA A 42 -20.12 14.26 -36.56
CA ALA A 42 -20.39 12.84 -36.74
C ALA A 42 -19.61 12.29 -37.95
N VAL A 43 -18.85 11.21 -37.73
CA VAL A 43 -18.08 10.51 -38.78
C VAL A 43 -18.65 9.12 -39.03
N PRO A 44 -18.54 8.58 -40.25
CA PRO A 44 -18.97 7.20 -40.51
C PRO A 44 -18.20 6.21 -39.62
N SER A 45 -18.91 5.23 -39.06
CA SER A 45 -18.32 4.25 -38.13
C SER A 45 -17.07 3.55 -38.68
N ARG A 46 -17.07 3.21 -39.98
CA ARG A 46 -15.91 2.62 -40.68
C ARG A 46 -14.65 3.50 -40.63
N VAL A 47 -14.80 4.82 -40.68
CA VAL A 47 -13.68 5.78 -40.66
C VAL A 47 -13.08 5.81 -39.25
N LEU A 48 -13.92 5.92 -38.22
CA LEU A 48 -13.48 5.84 -36.83
C LEU A 48 -12.79 4.51 -36.52
N LYS A 49 -13.36 3.39 -36.97
CA LYS A 49 -12.77 2.06 -36.82
C LYS A 49 -11.39 1.97 -37.47
N SER A 50 -11.25 2.49 -38.69
CA SER A 50 -9.96 2.53 -39.38
C SER A 50 -8.93 3.37 -38.62
N TYR A 51 -9.34 4.52 -38.08
CA TYR A 51 -8.48 5.37 -37.26
C TYR A 51 -8.02 4.68 -35.98
N ILE A 52 -8.95 4.09 -35.22
CA ILE A 52 -8.64 3.34 -33.99
C ILE A 52 -7.73 2.15 -34.29
N THR A 53 -7.96 1.43 -35.40
CA THR A 53 -7.10 0.33 -35.84
C THR A 53 -5.66 0.80 -36.05
N SER A 54 -5.47 1.94 -36.71
CA SER A 54 -4.14 2.53 -36.92
C SER A 54 -3.47 2.91 -35.59
N GLN A 55 -4.20 3.56 -34.67
CA GLN A 55 -3.69 3.92 -33.35
C GLN A 55 -3.28 2.66 -32.54
N TYR A 56 -4.11 1.62 -32.54
CA TYR A 56 -3.82 0.36 -31.86
C TYR A 56 -2.56 -0.30 -32.41
N ARG A 57 -2.37 -0.31 -33.74
CA ARG A 57 -1.13 -0.83 -34.35
C ARG A 57 0.09 -0.05 -33.87
N THR A 58 -0.01 1.27 -33.77
CA THR A 58 1.05 2.11 -33.21
C THR A 58 1.34 1.77 -31.75
N TYR A 59 0.32 1.55 -30.91
CA TYR A 59 0.51 1.15 -29.52
C TYR A 59 1.15 -0.22 -29.39
N GLU A 60 0.75 -1.21 -30.21
CA GLU A 60 1.37 -2.54 -30.21
C GLU A 60 2.84 -2.49 -30.63
N MET A 61 3.20 -1.62 -31.58
CA MET A 61 4.61 -1.40 -31.94
C MET A 61 5.43 -0.85 -30.75
N MET A 62 4.83 0.03 -29.94
CA MET A 62 5.49 0.61 -28.76
C MET A 62 5.48 -0.32 -27.54
N HIS A 63 4.52 -1.25 -27.47
CA HIS A 63 4.23 -2.05 -26.28
C HIS A 63 5.46 -2.79 -25.73
N HIS A 64 6.26 -3.43 -26.58
CA HIS A 64 7.47 -4.12 -26.11
C HIS A 64 8.51 -3.14 -25.51
N TYR A 65 8.60 -1.93 -26.05
CA TYR A 65 9.53 -0.92 -25.54
C TYR A 65 9.08 -0.34 -24.20
N LEU A 66 7.78 -0.27 -23.94
CA LEU A 66 7.23 0.18 -22.65
C LEU A 66 7.62 -0.75 -21.49
N HIS A 67 8.09 -1.97 -21.76
CA HIS A 67 8.64 -2.86 -20.73
C HIS A 67 10.00 -2.37 -20.22
N HIS A 68 10.69 -1.51 -20.98
CA HIS A 68 11.99 -0.94 -20.65
C HIS A 68 11.97 0.60 -20.75
N PRO A 69 11.33 1.32 -19.81
CA PRO A 69 11.07 2.75 -19.94
C PRO A 69 12.30 3.63 -20.22
N ARG A 70 13.46 3.33 -19.62
CA ARG A 70 14.70 4.07 -19.91
C ARG A 70 15.14 3.95 -21.36
N HIS A 71 15.03 2.76 -21.94
CA HIS A 71 15.36 2.54 -23.34
C HIS A 71 14.32 3.20 -24.25
N PHE A 72 13.03 3.09 -23.91
CA PHE A 72 11.96 3.78 -24.64
C PHE A 72 12.10 5.30 -24.64
N ALA A 73 12.48 5.89 -23.51
CA ALA A 73 12.74 7.33 -23.41
C ALA A 73 13.89 7.77 -24.32
N GLY A 74 15.02 7.04 -24.28
CA GLY A 74 16.25 7.43 -24.99
C GLY A 74 16.29 7.10 -26.49
N GLN A 75 15.39 6.28 -27.01
CA GLN A 75 15.41 5.85 -28.42
C GLN A 75 14.63 6.78 -29.36
N PHE A 76 15.01 6.81 -30.64
CA PHE A 76 14.48 7.73 -31.66
C PHE A 76 13.54 7.08 -32.68
N MET A 77 13.27 5.78 -32.57
CA MET A 77 12.38 5.03 -33.47
C MET A 77 10.96 5.58 -33.48
N PHE A 78 10.50 6.13 -32.34
CA PHE A 78 9.22 6.82 -32.25
C PHE A 78 9.46 8.33 -32.11
N PRO A 79 9.06 9.15 -33.11
CA PRO A 79 9.24 10.61 -33.09
C PRO A 79 8.19 11.26 -32.18
N LEU A 80 8.24 10.92 -30.89
CA LEU A 80 7.42 11.48 -29.82
C LEU A 80 8.26 12.46 -29.00
N SER A 81 7.64 13.54 -28.52
CA SER A 81 8.26 14.42 -27.55
C SER A 81 8.59 13.68 -26.25
N GLN A 82 9.58 14.15 -25.50
CA GLN A 82 9.94 13.53 -24.22
C GLN A 82 8.76 13.53 -23.24
N SER A 83 7.95 14.60 -23.25
CA SER A 83 6.73 14.69 -22.44
C SER A 83 5.70 13.63 -22.85
N ALA A 84 5.49 13.40 -24.15
CA ALA A 84 4.58 12.36 -24.62
C ALA A 84 5.06 10.94 -24.26
N LYS A 85 6.37 10.68 -24.34
CA LYS A 85 6.95 9.40 -23.90
C LYS A 85 6.77 9.19 -22.39
N GLN A 86 7.02 10.22 -21.59
CA GLN A 86 6.86 10.19 -20.15
C GLN A 86 5.40 9.91 -19.76
N HIS A 87 4.46 10.61 -20.40
CA HIS A 87 3.03 10.39 -20.18
C HIS A 87 2.57 8.99 -20.60
N LEU A 88 3.08 8.46 -21.73
CA LEU A 88 2.76 7.10 -22.16
C LEU A 88 3.29 6.04 -21.17
N ILE A 89 4.51 6.22 -20.64
CA ILE A 89 5.06 5.35 -19.60
C ILE A 89 4.16 5.39 -18.35
N GLU A 90 3.81 6.59 -17.88
CA GLU A 90 2.95 6.78 -16.72
C GLU A 90 1.59 6.09 -16.91
N MET A 91 0.92 6.33 -18.04
CA MET A 91 -0.36 5.69 -18.36
C MET A 91 -0.24 4.17 -18.46
N TYR A 92 0.84 3.64 -19.05
CA TYR A 92 1.04 2.21 -19.17
C TYR A 92 1.27 1.52 -17.82
N TYR A 93 2.01 2.16 -16.91
CA TYR A 93 2.26 1.69 -15.54
C TYR A 93 1.16 2.08 -14.55
N SER A 94 0.19 2.90 -14.94
CA SER A 94 -1.00 3.10 -14.13
C SER A 94 -1.78 1.79 -13.97
N PHE A 95 -2.43 1.67 -12.83
CA PHE A 95 -3.21 0.49 -12.44
C PHE A 95 -4.55 0.91 -11.86
N ASP A 96 -5.48 -0.03 -11.86
CA ASP A 96 -6.78 0.09 -11.23
C ASP A 96 -6.67 -0.40 -9.79
N GLU A 97 -7.06 0.44 -8.83
CA GLU A 97 -6.96 0.13 -7.40
C GLU A 97 -7.77 -1.12 -7.01
N SER A 98 -8.89 -1.39 -7.68
CA SER A 98 -9.71 -2.59 -7.42
C SER A 98 -9.00 -3.88 -7.87
N VAL A 99 -8.27 -3.81 -8.98
CA VAL A 99 -7.44 -4.92 -9.47
C VAL A 99 -6.27 -5.15 -8.52
N VAL A 100 -5.58 -4.08 -8.13
CA VAL A 100 -4.44 -4.18 -7.21
C VAL A 100 -4.89 -4.71 -5.84
N ARG A 101 -6.05 -4.28 -5.34
CA ARG A 101 -6.65 -4.78 -4.09
C ARG A 101 -6.81 -6.30 -4.07
N GLU A 102 -7.16 -6.92 -5.20
CA GLU A 102 -7.38 -8.37 -5.34
C GLU A 102 -6.09 -9.20 -5.53
N ILE A 103 -4.96 -8.54 -5.82
CA ILE A 103 -3.63 -9.18 -5.93
C ILE A 103 -2.72 -8.84 -4.73
N LEU A 104 -3.05 -7.81 -3.96
CA LEU A 104 -2.22 -7.30 -2.88
C LEU A 104 -1.98 -8.35 -1.78
N GLY A 105 -0.72 -8.60 -1.44
CA GLY A 105 -0.33 -9.61 -0.46
C GLY A 105 -0.14 -11.03 -1.03
N LYS A 106 -0.53 -11.26 -2.31
CA LYS A 106 -0.19 -12.50 -3.02
C LYS A 106 1.22 -12.40 -3.61
N LYS A 107 1.93 -13.52 -3.64
CA LYS A 107 3.24 -13.59 -4.32
C LYS A 107 3.06 -13.37 -5.83
N LEU A 108 3.90 -12.55 -6.45
CA LEU A 108 3.85 -12.25 -7.89
C LEU A 108 4.45 -13.39 -8.74
N ASN A 109 3.72 -14.50 -8.86
CA ASN A 109 4.18 -15.71 -9.55
C ASN A 109 3.19 -16.17 -10.64
N SER A 110 3.54 -17.26 -11.34
CA SER A 110 2.72 -17.80 -12.42
C SER A 110 1.36 -18.34 -11.97
N ARG A 111 1.18 -18.69 -10.68
CA ARG A 111 -0.11 -19.11 -10.12
C ARG A 111 -1.03 -17.90 -10.01
N THR A 112 -0.61 -16.86 -9.30
CA THR A 112 -1.37 -15.60 -9.17
C THR A 112 -1.72 -14.99 -10.52
N ARG A 113 -0.85 -15.16 -11.52
CA ARG A 113 -1.12 -14.75 -12.90
C ARG A 113 -2.28 -15.52 -13.57
N LYS A 114 -2.40 -16.82 -13.31
CA LYS A 114 -3.49 -17.66 -13.84
C LYS A 114 -4.82 -17.32 -13.17
N ASP A 115 -4.78 -16.94 -11.90
CA ASP A 115 -5.96 -16.59 -11.10
C ASP A 115 -6.52 -15.19 -11.44
N LEU A 116 -5.98 -14.51 -12.46
CA LEU A 116 -6.47 -13.19 -12.89
C LEU A 116 -7.85 -13.24 -13.57
N ASP A 117 -8.32 -14.42 -13.98
CA ASP A 117 -9.69 -14.63 -14.46
C ASP A 117 -10.71 -14.35 -13.34
N GLU A 118 -10.44 -14.78 -12.10
CA GLU A 118 -11.27 -14.45 -10.94
C GLU A 118 -11.24 -12.95 -10.61
N VAL A 119 -10.07 -12.31 -10.78
CA VAL A 119 -9.93 -10.85 -10.57
C VAL A 119 -10.76 -10.08 -11.60
N HIS A 120 -10.74 -10.53 -12.85
CA HIS A 120 -11.59 -9.98 -13.92
C HIS A 120 -13.07 -10.09 -13.55
N GLU A 121 -13.52 -11.26 -13.10
CA GLU A 121 -14.92 -11.49 -12.71
C GLU A 121 -15.37 -10.58 -11.55
N LYS A 122 -14.51 -10.40 -10.54
CA LYS A 122 -14.83 -9.57 -9.36
C LYS A 122 -14.84 -8.08 -9.63
N THR A 123 -13.89 -7.60 -10.42
CA THR A 123 -13.67 -6.15 -10.62
C THR A 123 -14.40 -5.61 -11.85
N GLY A 124 -14.75 -6.49 -12.80
CA GLY A 124 -15.27 -6.09 -14.12
C GLY A 124 -14.19 -5.53 -15.06
N VAL A 125 -12.96 -5.33 -14.60
CA VAL A 125 -11.84 -4.87 -15.43
C VAL A 125 -11.43 -5.98 -16.38
N LYS A 126 -11.22 -5.66 -17.68
CA LYS A 126 -10.89 -6.67 -18.68
C LYS A 126 -9.61 -7.42 -18.32
N LEU A 127 -9.62 -8.74 -18.56
CA LEU A 127 -8.50 -9.63 -18.31
C LEU A 127 -7.17 -9.15 -18.91
N ALA A 128 -7.18 -8.57 -20.11
CA ALA A 128 -5.98 -8.01 -20.74
C ALA A 128 -5.35 -6.87 -19.91
N SER A 129 -6.18 -6.01 -19.32
CA SER A 129 -5.72 -4.95 -18.41
C SER A 129 -5.23 -5.52 -17.09
N CYS A 130 -5.96 -6.47 -16.49
CA CYS A 130 -5.52 -7.17 -15.28
C CYS A 130 -4.13 -7.82 -15.47
N ARG A 131 -3.91 -8.48 -16.62
CA ARG A 131 -2.63 -9.08 -16.99
C ARG A 131 -1.52 -8.04 -17.14
N ARG A 132 -1.78 -6.89 -17.79
CA ARG A 132 -0.80 -5.78 -17.90
C ARG A 132 -0.38 -5.29 -16.52
N GLN A 133 -1.35 -4.98 -15.66
CA GLN A 133 -1.09 -4.44 -14.32
C GLN A 133 -0.25 -5.42 -13.48
N PHE A 134 -0.62 -6.71 -13.48
CA PHE A 134 0.16 -7.76 -12.83
C PHE A 134 1.58 -7.88 -13.40
N ASP A 135 1.72 -7.88 -14.73
CA ASP A 135 3.03 -8.00 -15.37
C ASP A 135 3.92 -6.79 -15.10
N ASN A 136 3.34 -5.59 -15.01
CA ASN A 136 4.05 -4.39 -14.62
C ASN A 136 4.58 -4.51 -13.19
N LEU A 137 3.75 -4.93 -12.23
CA LEU A 137 4.18 -5.19 -10.85
C LEU A 137 5.32 -6.21 -10.81
N LYS A 138 5.17 -7.33 -11.50
CA LYS A 138 6.20 -8.37 -11.56
C LYS A 138 7.50 -7.86 -12.19
N ARG A 139 7.41 -7.03 -13.23
CA ARG A 139 8.56 -6.44 -13.92
C ARG A 139 9.29 -5.44 -13.02
N VAL A 140 8.56 -4.62 -12.27
CA VAL A 140 9.15 -3.70 -11.30
C VAL A 140 9.86 -4.49 -10.21
N MET A 141 9.18 -5.48 -9.60
CA MET A 141 9.76 -6.35 -8.56
C MET A 141 11.09 -6.97 -9.00
N LYS A 142 11.10 -7.64 -10.16
CA LYS A 142 12.30 -8.27 -10.70
C LYS A 142 13.44 -7.28 -10.98
N LYS A 143 13.12 -6.02 -11.28
CA LYS A 143 14.13 -5.02 -11.63
C LYS A 143 14.75 -4.36 -10.40
N VAL A 144 14.05 -4.37 -9.27
CA VAL A 144 14.48 -3.73 -8.02
C VAL A 144 14.97 -4.73 -6.97
N GLU A 145 14.70 -6.04 -7.11
CA GLU A 145 15.15 -7.06 -6.15
C GLU A 145 16.68 -7.13 -5.98
N ASP A 146 17.43 -6.86 -7.06
CA ASP A 146 18.90 -6.89 -7.06
C ASP A 146 19.55 -5.49 -7.12
N ALA A 147 18.76 -4.42 -7.05
CA ALA A 147 19.36 -3.07 -7.05
C ALA A 147 19.94 -2.75 -5.67
N GLU A 148 20.92 -1.85 -5.60
CA GLU A 148 21.58 -1.46 -4.35
C GLU A 148 21.85 0.05 -4.34
N GLY A 149 21.96 0.64 -3.15
CA GLY A 149 22.43 2.02 -2.95
C GLY A 149 21.38 3.12 -3.19
N ARG A 150 20.12 2.76 -3.43
CA ARG A 150 18.98 3.69 -3.48
C ARG A 150 17.78 3.10 -2.75
N THR A 151 16.96 3.98 -2.19
CA THR A 151 15.66 3.58 -1.64
C THR A 151 14.79 2.96 -2.76
N LEU A 152 13.91 2.01 -2.41
CA LEU A 152 12.98 1.38 -3.36
C LEU A 152 12.25 2.39 -4.26
N ILE A 153 11.75 3.48 -3.68
CA ILE A 153 11.02 4.53 -4.41
C ILE A 153 11.94 5.22 -5.42
N GLN A 154 13.17 5.56 -5.02
CA GLN A 154 14.14 6.20 -5.92
C GLN A 154 14.55 5.26 -7.05
N ASP A 155 14.72 3.96 -6.77
CA ASP A 155 15.04 2.98 -7.80
C ASP A 155 13.91 2.80 -8.79
N ILE A 156 12.66 2.71 -8.34
CA ILE A 156 11.50 2.64 -9.25
C ILE A 156 11.44 3.88 -10.14
N LYS A 157 11.58 5.09 -9.57
CA LYS A 157 11.62 6.34 -10.34
C LYS A 157 12.73 6.32 -11.38
N HIS A 158 13.94 5.90 -11.00
CA HIS A 158 15.09 5.92 -11.88
C HIS A 158 15.02 4.85 -12.98
N GLN A 159 14.57 3.63 -12.66
CA GLN A 159 14.53 2.49 -13.59
C GLN A 159 13.33 2.53 -14.53
N PHE A 160 12.18 3.03 -14.06
CA PHE A 160 10.93 3.02 -14.82
C PHE A 160 10.46 4.41 -15.23
N LEU A 161 11.17 5.48 -14.82
CA LEU A 161 10.79 6.86 -15.11
C LEU A 161 9.37 7.16 -14.65
N LEU A 162 8.93 6.61 -13.52
CA LEU A 162 7.59 6.87 -12.99
C LEU A 162 7.56 8.19 -12.19
N PRO A 163 6.44 8.91 -12.19
CA PRO A 163 6.24 10.04 -11.28
C PRO A 163 6.31 9.55 -9.83
N HIS A 164 6.61 10.47 -8.90
CA HIS A 164 6.88 10.11 -7.51
C HIS A 164 5.70 9.39 -6.83
N HIS A 165 4.46 9.84 -7.06
CA HIS A 165 3.27 9.24 -6.46
C HIS A 165 3.11 7.76 -6.88
N LEU A 166 3.27 7.47 -8.18
CA LEU A 166 3.12 6.11 -8.70
C LEU A 166 4.26 5.21 -8.22
N ALA A 167 5.51 5.71 -8.24
CA ALA A 167 6.65 4.98 -7.71
C ALA A 167 6.49 4.64 -6.21
N ARG A 168 5.92 5.56 -5.42
CA ARG A 168 5.59 5.33 -4.02
C ARG A 168 4.56 4.21 -3.86
N GLN A 169 3.45 4.27 -4.59
CA GLN A 169 2.43 3.22 -4.53
C GLN A 169 2.98 1.85 -4.94
N TYR A 170 3.80 1.79 -6.01
CA TYR A 170 4.49 0.56 -6.40
C TYR A 170 5.39 0.03 -5.26
N ALA A 171 6.16 0.89 -4.60
CA ALA A 171 7.01 0.49 -3.49
C ALA A 171 6.20 -0.18 -2.36
N HIS A 172 5.07 0.42 -1.99
CA HIS A 172 4.20 -0.10 -0.94
C HIS A 172 3.52 -1.43 -1.34
N ILE A 173 3.08 -1.54 -2.59
CA ILE A 173 2.51 -2.79 -3.13
C ILE A 173 3.55 -3.91 -3.08
N LEU A 174 4.79 -3.62 -3.53
CA LEU A 174 5.87 -4.60 -3.55
C LEU A 174 6.28 -5.01 -2.15
N PHE A 175 6.40 -4.07 -1.21
CA PHE A 175 6.66 -4.37 0.20
C PHE A 175 5.62 -5.32 0.80
N ILE A 176 4.32 -5.04 0.58
CA ILE A 176 3.22 -5.89 1.05
C ILE A 176 3.25 -7.27 0.40
N ALA A 177 3.50 -7.34 -0.91
CA ALA A 177 3.54 -8.60 -1.66
C ALA A 177 4.75 -9.47 -1.29
N ASP A 178 5.92 -8.86 -1.08
CA ASP A 178 7.15 -9.57 -0.73
C ASP A 178 7.09 -10.18 0.67
N ASN A 179 6.61 -9.38 1.63
CA ASN A 179 6.33 -9.84 3.00
C ASN A 179 5.07 -10.72 3.12
N ARG A 180 4.29 -10.84 2.04
CA ARG A 180 3.04 -11.63 1.93
C ARG A 180 1.99 -11.26 3.00
N LEU A 181 1.83 -9.97 3.25
CA LEU A 181 0.86 -9.50 4.24
C LEU A 181 -0.56 -9.77 3.71
N ASP A 182 -1.32 -10.57 4.44
CA ASP A 182 -2.64 -11.07 4.07
C ASP A 182 -3.68 -9.96 4.14
N THR A 183 -4.35 -9.72 3.02
CA THR A 183 -5.42 -8.72 2.86
C THR A 183 -6.79 -9.36 2.58
N PHE A 184 -6.91 -10.70 2.60
CA PHE A 184 -8.09 -11.43 2.13
C PHE A 184 -8.91 -12.08 3.26
N ARG A 185 -8.45 -12.01 4.51
CA ARG A 185 -9.26 -12.46 5.65
C ARG A 185 -10.62 -11.78 5.62
N LYS A 186 -11.69 -12.51 5.95
CA LYS A 186 -13.08 -12.01 5.91
C LYS A 186 -13.26 -10.64 6.58
N ARG A 187 -12.58 -10.43 7.71
CA ARG A 187 -12.59 -9.17 8.48
C ARG A 187 -11.87 -8.00 7.82
N LEU A 188 -11.03 -8.26 6.82
CA LEU A 188 -10.29 -7.25 6.06
C LEU A 188 -10.96 -6.85 4.74
N LEU A 189 -12.06 -7.51 4.36
CA LEU A 189 -12.76 -7.27 3.09
C LEU A 189 -13.43 -5.89 3.02
N CYS A 190 -13.67 -5.24 4.17
CA CYS A 190 -14.24 -3.89 4.21
C CYS A 190 -13.23 -2.78 3.85
N TYR A 191 -11.92 -3.08 3.81
CA TYR A 191 -10.88 -2.10 3.52
C TYR A 191 -10.55 -2.03 2.03
N GLN A 192 -10.27 -0.81 1.58
CA GLN A 192 -9.91 -0.50 0.21
C GLN A 192 -8.39 -0.59 0.00
N PHE A 193 -7.94 -0.51 -1.26
CA PHE A 193 -6.51 -0.50 -1.60
C PHE A 193 -5.75 0.57 -0.80
N GLN A 194 -6.28 1.79 -0.76
CA GLN A 194 -5.66 2.94 -0.11
C GLN A 194 -5.43 2.73 1.40
N ASP A 195 -6.27 1.92 2.06
CA ASP A 195 -6.10 1.61 3.48
C ASP A 195 -4.84 0.75 3.69
N PHE A 196 -4.63 -0.25 2.84
CA PHE A 196 -3.44 -1.10 2.89
C PHE A 196 -2.19 -0.40 2.38
N GLU A 197 -2.30 0.43 1.33
CA GLU A 197 -1.19 1.24 0.82
C GLU A 197 -0.65 2.18 1.90
N TYR A 198 -1.54 2.85 2.62
CA TYR A 198 -1.18 3.70 3.75
C TYR A 198 -0.50 2.90 4.87
N CYS A 199 -1.05 1.75 5.27
CA CYS A 199 -0.40 0.93 6.28
C CYS A 199 0.96 0.38 5.80
N GLY A 200 1.10 0.07 4.51
CA GLY A 200 2.38 -0.29 3.89
C GLY A 200 3.42 0.81 4.04
N GLU A 201 3.03 2.06 3.77
CA GLU A 201 3.86 3.26 4.01
C GLU A 201 4.33 3.33 5.46
N VAL A 202 3.39 3.24 6.40
CA VAL A 202 3.64 3.30 7.84
C VAL A 202 4.61 2.22 8.29
N PHE A 203 4.42 0.99 7.83
CA PHE A 203 5.28 -0.14 8.19
C PHE A 203 6.68 0.01 7.61
N MET A 204 6.79 0.46 6.35
CA MET A 204 8.09 0.77 5.75
C MET A 204 8.82 1.86 6.52
N GLN A 205 8.14 2.96 6.85
CA GLN A 205 8.74 4.09 7.55
C GLN A 205 9.16 3.78 8.98
N HIS A 206 8.34 3.04 9.73
CA HIS A 206 8.55 2.87 11.17
C HIS A 206 9.11 1.50 11.56
N TRP A 207 8.82 0.44 10.82
CA TRP A 207 9.11 -0.94 11.26
C TRP A 207 10.19 -1.65 10.46
N THR A 208 10.81 -0.99 9.47
CA THR A 208 11.96 -1.54 8.73
C THR A 208 13.28 -0.97 9.23
N ALA A 209 14.38 -1.73 9.07
CA ALA A 209 15.69 -1.37 9.65
C ALA A 209 16.40 -0.24 8.90
N SER A 210 16.16 -0.14 7.59
CA SER A 210 16.86 0.73 6.66
C SER A 210 15.87 1.19 5.60
N THR A 211 15.76 2.50 5.42
CA THR A 211 15.00 3.07 4.30
C THR A 211 15.79 3.04 2.99
N THR A 212 17.09 2.73 3.06
CA THR A 212 18.00 2.67 1.91
C THR A 212 18.07 1.29 1.26
N ASP A 213 17.51 0.27 1.90
CA ASP A 213 17.43 -1.07 1.32
C ASP A 213 16.37 -1.07 0.21
N THR A 214 16.66 -1.87 -0.81
CA THR A 214 15.91 -1.89 -2.07
C THR A 214 14.59 -2.61 -1.93
N LEU A 215 14.52 -3.63 -1.07
CA LEU A 215 13.27 -4.22 -0.58
C LEU A 215 13.35 -4.22 0.94
N PRO A 216 12.76 -3.22 1.62
CA PRO A 216 12.85 -3.11 3.06
C PRO A 216 12.24 -4.32 3.77
N GLU A 217 13.02 -4.94 4.65
CA GLU A 217 12.55 -5.99 5.55
C GLU A 217 12.21 -5.41 6.94
N PHE A 218 11.30 -6.09 7.64
CA PHE A 218 10.99 -5.73 9.03
C PHE A 218 12.23 -5.82 9.92
N ASP A 219 12.45 -4.81 10.77
CA ASP A 219 13.61 -4.72 11.65
C ASP A 219 13.58 -5.81 12.74
N PRO A 220 14.50 -6.79 12.71
CA PRO A 220 14.54 -7.84 13.72
C PRO A 220 14.72 -7.30 15.14
N ARG A 221 15.43 -6.17 15.28
CA ARG A 221 15.71 -5.53 16.58
C ARG A 221 14.44 -4.95 17.18
N LEU A 222 13.55 -4.39 16.37
CA LEU A 222 12.26 -3.86 16.84
C LEU A 222 11.43 -4.95 17.50
N SER A 223 11.41 -6.15 16.90
CA SER A 223 10.71 -7.31 17.45
C SER A 223 11.37 -7.84 18.73
N GLN A 224 12.70 -7.88 18.79
CA GLN A 224 13.41 -8.30 19.99
C GLN A 224 13.21 -7.30 21.14
N ASP A 225 13.33 -6.01 20.87
CA ASP A 225 13.10 -4.95 21.85
C ASP A 225 11.66 -4.97 22.37
N ALA A 226 10.68 -5.27 21.52
CA ALA A 226 9.29 -5.46 21.96
C ALA A 226 9.13 -6.63 22.94
N ARG A 227 9.89 -7.73 22.78
CA ARG A 227 9.88 -8.86 23.73
C ARG A 227 10.51 -8.48 25.06
N ASP A 228 11.65 -7.79 25.02
CA ASP A 228 12.34 -7.32 26.22
C ASP A 228 11.43 -6.34 26.99
N LEU A 229 10.85 -5.35 26.30
CA LEU A 229 9.89 -4.41 26.85
C LEU A 229 8.65 -5.09 27.41
N LYS A 230 8.16 -6.15 26.76
CA LYS A 230 7.04 -6.95 27.29
C LYS A 230 7.36 -7.53 28.66
N SER A 231 8.58 -8.01 28.88
CA SER A 231 9.02 -8.48 30.20
C SER A 231 9.13 -7.31 31.19
N LEU A 232 9.83 -6.24 30.80
CA LEU A 232 10.12 -5.10 31.68
C LEU A 232 8.85 -4.36 32.13
N LEU A 233 7.93 -4.09 31.20
CA LEU A 233 6.75 -3.26 31.45
C LEU A 233 5.57 -4.02 32.08
N LEU A 234 5.47 -5.34 31.88
CA LEU A 234 4.32 -6.13 32.36
C LEU A 234 4.60 -6.94 33.62
N ASN A 235 5.87 -7.30 33.89
CA ASN A 235 6.24 -8.11 35.04
C ASN A 235 6.58 -7.25 36.27
N ASP A 236 7.01 -6.01 36.08
CA ASP A 236 7.22 -5.06 37.18
C ASP A 236 5.94 -4.25 37.42
N ARG A 237 5.33 -4.48 38.59
CA ARG A 237 4.09 -3.80 38.97
C ARG A 237 4.29 -2.30 39.18
N ALA A 238 5.43 -1.86 39.71
CA ALA A 238 5.70 -0.45 39.96
C ALA A 238 5.80 0.32 38.64
N VAL A 239 6.51 -0.26 37.66
CA VAL A 239 6.62 0.30 36.31
C VAL A 239 5.26 0.37 35.62
N LEU A 240 4.49 -0.73 35.67
CA LEU A 240 3.16 -0.78 35.06
C LEU A 240 2.19 0.25 35.65
N ASP A 241 2.15 0.35 36.99
CA ASP A 241 1.28 1.30 37.69
C ASP A 241 1.71 2.75 37.42
N GLU A 242 3.02 3.05 37.35
CA GLU A 242 3.51 4.40 37.01
C GLU A 242 3.12 4.80 35.59
N ILE A 243 3.36 3.96 34.58
CA ILE A 243 3.01 4.27 33.19
C ILE A 243 1.50 4.49 33.07
N ARG A 244 0.69 3.60 33.66
CA ARG A 244 -0.77 3.74 33.64
C ARG A 244 -1.18 5.09 34.21
N ASN A 245 -0.64 5.48 35.36
CA ASN A 245 -1.00 6.73 36.03
C ASN A 245 -0.55 7.96 35.23
N ARG A 246 0.66 7.95 34.67
CA ARG A 246 1.18 9.04 33.83
C ARG A 246 0.35 9.24 32.57
N VAL A 247 0.09 8.15 31.84
CA VAL A 247 -0.73 8.18 30.62
C VAL A 247 -2.15 8.64 30.95
N SER A 248 -2.72 8.16 32.05
CA SER A 248 -4.05 8.58 32.51
C SER A 248 -4.12 10.07 32.86
N ASN A 249 -3.10 10.60 33.55
CA ASN A 249 -3.04 12.00 33.93
C ASN A 249 -2.87 12.92 32.71
N ASN A 250 -2.08 12.50 31.73
CA ASN A 250 -1.91 13.21 30.47
C ASN A 250 -3.24 13.25 29.69
N LEU A 251 -3.91 12.11 29.57
CA LEU A 251 -5.18 12.01 28.85
C LEU A 251 -6.36 12.70 29.55
N GLY A 252 -6.36 12.74 30.88
CA GLY A 252 -7.44 13.34 31.68
C GLY A 252 -7.64 14.84 31.40
N GLN A 253 -6.68 15.49 30.75
CA GLN A 253 -6.79 16.89 30.32
C GLN A 253 -7.65 17.07 29.07
N SER A 254 -7.84 16.02 28.27
CA SER A 254 -8.42 16.12 26.91
C SER A 254 -9.54 15.13 26.61
N ALA A 255 -9.66 13.99 27.32
CA ALA A 255 -10.60 12.93 26.98
C ALA A 255 -11.86 12.88 27.88
N HIS A 256 -12.93 12.26 27.38
CA HIS A 256 -14.20 12.14 28.12
C HIS A 256 -14.09 11.20 29.36
N PRO A 257 -14.59 11.62 30.55
CA PRO A 257 -14.37 10.87 31.80
C PRO A 257 -14.86 9.41 31.83
N PRO A 258 -16.06 9.04 31.33
CA PRO A 258 -16.53 7.65 31.37
C PRO A 258 -15.71 6.71 30.48
N VAL A 259 -15.14 7.25 29.40
CA VAL A 259 -14.29 6.55 28.44
C VAL A 259 -12.89 6.35 29.02
N MET A 260 -12.42 7.31 29.84
CA MET A 260 -11.17 7.24 30.58
C MET A 260 -11.15 6.10 31.60
N GLU A 261 -12.19 5.99 32.42
CA GLU A 261 -12.27 4.95 33.45
C GLU A 261 -12.19 3.54 32.83
N ARG A 262 -12.86 3.35 31.69
CA ARG A 262 -12.82 2.08 30.95
C ARG A 262 -11.43 1.76 30.42
N ILE A 263 -10.68 2.74 29.90
CA ILE A 263 -9.32 2.46 29.42
C ILE A 263 -8.37 2.18 30.57
N GLN A 264 -8.51 2.86 31.71
CA GLN A 264 -7.69 2.63 32.90
C GLN A 264 -7.82 1.19 33.37
N ASN A 265 -9.06 0.68 33.40
CA ASN A 265 -9.37 -0.71 33.75
C ASN A 265 -8.81 -1.72 32.73
N ASN A 266 -8.63 -1.31 31.48
CA ASN A 266 -8.12 -2.15 30.39
C ASN A 266 -6.65 -1.87 30.01
N PHE A 267 -5.95 -0.96 30.71
CA PHE A 267 -4.64 -0.45 30.31
C PHE A 267 -3.61 -1.56 30.11
N LYS A 268 -3.52 -2.49 31.07
CA LYS A 268 -2.62 -3.64 31.00
C LYS A 268 -2.89 -4.52 29.78
N VAL A 269 -4.15 -4.67 29.39
CA VAL A 269 -4.55 -5.46 28.21
C VAL A 269 -4.11 -4.76 26.94
N VAL A 270 -4.36 -3.47 26.80
CA VAL A 270 -3.96 -2.67 25.64
C VAL A 270 -2.43 -2.63 25.50
N LEU A 271 -1.71 -2.36 26.59
CA LEU A 271 -0.24 -2.38 26.60
C LEU A 271 0.31 -3.76 26.16
N ARG A 272 -0.27 -4.84 26.68
CA ARG A 272 0.09 -6.20 26.28
C ARG A 272 -0.16 -6.43 24.79
N ASN A 273 -1.27 -5.92 24.26
CA ASN A 273 -1.64 -6.06 22.85
C ASN A 273 -0.65 -5.32 21.94
N ILE A 274 -0.30 -4.08 22.28
CA ILE A 274 0.73 -3.27 21.58
C ILE A 274 2.05 -4.05 21.49
N LEU A 275 2.56 -4.50 22.64
CA LEU A 275 3.82 -5.24 22.71
C LEU A 275 3.76 -6.59 21.98
N SER A 276 2.59 -7.25 21.98
CA SER A 276 2.42 -8.51 21.26
C SER A 276 2.39 -8.32 19.74
N VAL A 277 1.86 -7.21 19.25
CA VAL A 277 2.00 -6.82 17.83
C VAL A 277 3.47 -6.54 17.51
N GLY A 278 4.23 -5.86 18.39
CA GLY A 278 5.68 -5.70 18.20
C GLY A 278 6.44 -7.03 18.15
N CYS A 279 6.10 -7.99 19.01
CA CYS A 279 6.74 -9.31 19.08
C CYS A 279 6.60 -10.15 17.78
N MET A 280 5.58 -9.91 16.96
CA MET A 280 5.31 -10.66 15.73
C MET A 280 5.96 -10.07 14.47
N VAL A 281 6.43 -8.81 14.52
CA VAL A 281 6.92 -8.06 13.35
C VAL A 281 8.04 -8.79 12.58
N ASN A 282 8.89 -9.55 13.25
CA ASN A 282 9.98 -10.31 12.61
C ASN A 282 9.65 -11.81 12.37
N GLN A 283 8.47 -12.28 12.75
CA GLN A 283 8.10 -13.67 12.58
C GLN A 283 7.31 -13.85 11.29
N GLN A 284 7.96 -14.33 10.22
CA GLN A 284 7.36 -14.37 8.88
C GLN A 284 5.99 -15.06 8.82
N LYS A 285 5.71 -16.05 9.68
CA LYS A 285 4.38 -16.70 9.74
C LYS A 285 3.31 -15.81 10.39
N GLU A 286 3.71 -15.04 11.41
CA GLU A 286 2.80 -14.19 12.18
C GLU A 286 2.59 -12.84 11.51
N VAL A 287 3.66 -12.22 10.98
CA VAL A 287 3.61 -10.91 10.32
C VAL A 287 2.71 -10.90 9.10
N ARG A 288 2.52 -12.05 8.43
CA ARG A 288 1.51 -12.18 7.36
C ARG A 288 0.13 -11.72 7.80
N ASN A 289 -0.21 -11.89 9.06
CA ASN A 289 -1.54 -11.57 9.58
C ASN A 289 -1.60 -10.17 10.21
N ILE A 290 -0.57 -9.35 10.07
CA ILE A 290 -0.39 -8.09 10.81
C ILE A 290 -1.60 -7.16 10.73
N PHE A 291 -2.24 -7.03 9.56
CA PHE A 291 -3.44 -6.20 9.42
C PHE A 291 -4.60 -6.69 10.28
N ALA A 292 -4.86 -8.00 10.26
CA ALA A 292 -5.90 -8.59 11.10
C ALA A 292 -5.53 -8.50 12.58
N GLU A 293 -4.27 -8.71 12.94
CA GLU A 293 -3.80 -8.61 14.33
C GLU A 293 -3.94 -7.19 14.87
N ILE A 294 -3.66 -6.16 14.08
CA ILE A 294 -3.91 -4.75 14.46
C ILE A 294 -5.40 -4.51 14.68
N VAL A 295 -6.26 -4.99 13.78
CA VAL A 295 -7.72 -4.84 13.93
C VAL A 295 -8.20 -5.55 15.19
N ASP A 296 -7.81 -6.81 15.39
CA ASP A 296 -8.32 -7.65 16.47
C ASP A 296 -7.79 -7.24 17.85
N LYS A 297 -6.50 -6.85 17.94
CA LYS A 297 -5.85 -6.57 19.22
C LYS A 297 -5.87 -5.10 19.61
N LEU A 298 -6.11 -4.19 18.68
CA LEU A 298 -6.05 -2.75 18.95
C LEU A 298 -7.39 -2.11 18.61
N VAL A 299 -7.81 -2.15 17.35
CA VAL A 299 -9.04 -1.45 16.91
C VAL A 299 -10.29 -1.96 17.64
N ASP A 300 -10.50 -3.28 17.68
CA ASP A 300 -11.68 -3.90 18.30
C ASP A 300 -11.78 -3.60 19.82
N PRO A 301 -10.70 -3.75 20.62
CA PRO A 301 -10.72 -3.35 22.03
C PRO A 301 -11.10 -1.89 22.25
N PHE A 302 -10.57 -0.96 21.44
CA PHE A 302 -10.93 0.45 21.53
C PHE A 302 -12.40 0.70 21.13
N LEU A 303 -12.89 0.05 20.08
CA LEU A 303 -14.30 0.11 19.69
C LEU A 303 -15.23 -0.38 20.81
N GLN A 304 -14.89 -1.49 21.47
CA GLN A 304 -15.71 -2.08 22.54
C GLN A 304 -15.87 -1.14 23.75
N VAL A 305 -14.84 -0.35 24.08
CA VAL A 305 -14.91 0.62 25.18
C VAL A 305 -15.51 1.98 24.77
N GLY A 306 -15.76 2.17 23.46
CA GLY A 306 -16.39 3.38 22.91
C GLY A 306 -15.42 4.50 22.54
N TRP A 307 -14.16 4.17 22.27
CA TRP A 307 -13.13 5.15 21.90
C TRP A 307 -13.25 5.57 20.45
N SER A 308 -13.15 6.87 20.18
CA SER A 308 -13.03 7.42 18.84
C SER A 308 -11.58 7.33 18.33
N PRO A 309 -11.33 7.54 17.02
CA PRO A 309 -9.97 7.67 16.48
C PRO A 309 -9.17 8.79 17.14
N VAL A 310 -9.82 9.88 17.54
CA VAL A 310 -9.18 11.02 18.22
C VAL A 310 -8.73 10.61 19.62
N ASP A 311 -9.56 9.88 20.36
CA ASP A 311 -9.16 9.35 21.67
C ASP A 311 -7.95 8.42 21.53
N MET A 312 -7.99 7.51 20.54
CA MET A 312 -6.88 6.60 20.24
C MET A 312 -5.58 7.36 19.96
N GLU A 313 -5.64 8.41 19.14
CA GLU A 313 -4.50 9.28 18.85
C GLU A 313 -3.89 9.86 20.13
N LEU A 314 -4.72 10.48 20.97
CA LEU A 314 -4.28 11.06 22.24
C LEU A 314 -3.62 10.01 23.15
N PHE A 315 -4.18 8.80 23.22
CA PHE A 315 -3.61 7.70 24.02
C PHE A 315 -2.27 7.26 23.51
N PHE A 316 -2.13 7.03 22.21
CA PHE A 316 -0.85 6.63 21.66
C PHE A 316 0.21 7.74 21.80
N ASP A 317 -0.17 9.01 21.65
CA ASP A 317 0.74 10.14 21.88
C ASP A 317 1.16 10.27 23.34
N SER A 318 0.25 9.99 24.27
CA SER A 318 0.56 9.90 25.70
C SER A 318 1.50 8.73 25.99
N MET A 319 1.28 7.57 25.37
CA MET A 319 2.16 6.40 25.50
C MET A 319 3.58 6.68 24.98
N ILE A 320 3.71 7.43 23.89
CA ILE A 320 5.00 7.82 23.32
C ILE A 320 5.72 8.79 24.26
N THR A 321 5.03 9.85 24.69
CA THR A 321 5.57 10.92 25.54
C THR A 321 6.00 10.40 26.92
N GLU A 322 5.15 9.63 27.59
CA GLU A 322 5.37 9.26 28.99
C GLU A 322 6.39 8.13 29.21
N PHE A 323 6.80 7.43 28.14
CA PHE A 323 7.80 6.35 28.25
C PHE A 323 9.13 6.85 28.82
N HIS A 324 9.61 8.01 28.35
CA HIS A 324 10.84 8.63 28.85
C HIS A 324 10.71 9.13 30.29
N ASN A 325 9.49 9.47 30.72
CA ASN A 325 9.20 10.03 32.04
C ASN A 325 9.03 8.95 33.12
N THR A 326 9.05 7.67 32.76
CA THR A 326 8.81 6.55 33.69
C THR A 326 10.03 6.30 34.57
N THR A 327 10.02 6.85 35.79
CA THR A 327 11.19 6.87 36.69
C THR A 327 11.47 5.54 37.39
N SER A 328 10.46 4.72 37.62
CA SER A 328 10.60 3.36 38.17
C SER A 328 11.36 2.42 37.23
N MET A 329 11.47 2.75 35.94
CA MET A 329 12.35 2.06 35.00
C MET A 329 13.73 2.72 34.95
N SER A 330 14.79 1.90 35.06
CA SER A 330 16.19 2.35 34.93
C SER A 330 16.39 3.22 33.68
N SER A 331 17.12 4.33 33.84
CA SER A 331 17.45 5.26 32.74
C SER A 331 18.10 4.53 31.56
N ARG A 332 18.97 3.54 31.83
CA ARG A 332 19.61 2.71 30.81
C ARG A 332 18.60 2.00 29.90
N TYR A 333 17.51 1.46 30.46
CA TYR A 333 16.48 0.78 29.67
C TYR A 333 15.62 1.78 28.90
N ARG A 334 15.28 2.92 29.52
CA ARG A 334 14.57 4.02 28.82
C ARG A 334 15.35 4.48 27.60
N GLU A 335 16.64 4.77 27.74
CA GLU A 335 17.50 5.22 26.64
C GLU A 335 17.67 4.14 25.57
N ARG A 336 17.91 2.87 25.97
CA ARG A 336 18.10 1.76 25.02
C ARG A 336 16.87 1.54 24.15
N TYR A 337 15.67 1.53 24.75
CA TYR A 337 14.44 1.12 24.05
C TYR A 337 13.61 2.30 23.52
N ALA A 338 14.01 3.55 23.80
CA ALA A 338 13.29 4.76 23.38
C ALA A 338 12.92 4.77 21.90
N SER A 339 13.92 4.60 21.02
CA SER A 339 13.72 4.63 19.57
C SER A 339 12.75 3.53 19.11
N SER A 340 12.96 2.30 19.60
CA SER A 340 12.11 1.16 19.27
C SER A 340 10.67 1.33 19.79
N TRP A 341 10.50 1.91 20.98
CA TRP A 341 9.18 2.24 21.53
C TRP A 341 8.45 3.26 20.66
N ILE A 342 9.10 4.38 20.33
CA ILE A 342 8.52 5.43 19.48
C ILE A 342 8.12 4.84 18.13
N ARG A 343 9.01 4.09 17.47
CA ARG A 343 8.75 3.44 16.18
C ARG A 343 7.58 2.47 16.25
N LEU A 344 7.56 1.60 17.25
CA LEU A 344 6.50 0.60 17.42
C LEU A 344 5.14 1.27 17.63
N VAL A 345 5.06 2.17 18.61
CA VAL A 345 3.80 2.81 19.01
C VAL A 345 3.29 3.75 17.93
N THR A 346 4.18 4.49 17.24
CA THR A 346 3.79 5.35 16.11
C THR A 346 3.22 4.52 14.95
N GLY A 347 3.88 3.42 14.58
CA GLY A 347 3.36 2.55 13.52
C GLY A 347 2.01 1.92 13.88
N ILE A 348 1.85 1.51 15.14
CA ILE A 348 0.57 1.02 15.67
C ILE A 348 -0.50 2.11 15.62
N LYS A 349 -0.18 3.33 16.07
CA LYS A 349 -1.08 4.48 16.09
C LYS A 349 -1.66 4.74 14.71
N LEU A 350 -0.79 4.99 13.74
CA LEU A 350 -1.18 5.37 12.38
C LEU A 350 -1.98 4.25 11.69
N ALA A 351 -1.51 3.00 11.80
CA ALA A 351 -2.21 1.87 11.19
C ALA A 351 -3.57 1.60 11.86
N SER A 352 -3.65 1.66 13.19
CA SER A 352 -4.91 1.40 13.91
C SER A 352 -5.96 2.48 13.64
N ILE A 353 -5.55 3.75 13.57
CA ILE A 353 -6.44 4.86 13.22
C ILE A 353 -6.95 4.70 11.77
N ARG A 354 -6.06 4.36 10.83
CA ARG A 354 -6.47 4.13 9.43
C ARG A 354 -7.46 2.97 9.30
N LEU A 355 -7.23 1.90 10.04
CA LEU A 355 -8.07 0.70 10.05
C LEU A 355 -9.26 0.83 11.01
N TYR A 356 -9.48 1.99 11.63
CA TYR A 356 -10.64 2.17 12.49
C TYR A 356 -11.91 2.27 11.64
N ARG A 357 -12.78 1.27 11.78
CA ARG A 357 -14.12 1.26 11.16
C ARG A 357 -15.13 0.88 12.22
N GLN A 358 -16.08 1.78 12.49
CA GLN A 358 -17.22 1.40 13.31
C GLN A 358 -18.02 0.33 12.57
N PRO A 359 -18.44 -0.74 13.25
CA PRO A 359 -19.31 -1.74 12.64
C PRO A 359 -20.58 -1.03 12.15
N THR A 360 -20.78 -0.98 10.82
CA THR A 360 -22.07 -0.62 10.26
C THR A 360 -23.10 -1.63 10.73
N SER A 361 -24.34 -1.19 10.95
CA SER A 361 -25.45 -1.94 11.56
C SER A 361 -25.66 -3.35 10.99
N HIS A 362 -25.23 -3.61 9.76
CA HIS A 362 -25.25 -4.92 9.11
C HIS A 362 -24.24 -5.95 9.66
N SER A 363 -23.14 -5.53 10.29
CA SER A 363 -22.10 -6.43 10.82
C SER A 363 -22.38 -6.95 12.25
N LEU A 364 -23.21 -6.24 13.01
CA LEU A 364 -23.61 -6.62 14.38
C LEU A 364 -24.55 -7.85 14.38
N LEU A 365 -25.37 -8.01 13.35
CA LEU A 365 -26.28 -9.16 13.22
C LEU A 365 -25.52 -10.49 13.12
N THR A 366 -24.35 -10.51 12.47
CA THR A 366 -23.50 -11.70 12.38
C THR A 366 -22.70 -12.02 13.64
N ARG A 367 -22.53 -11.08 14.58
CA ARG A 367 -21.82 -11.33 15.85
C ARG A 367 -22.71 -11.96 16.93
N SER A 368 -24.04 -11.96 16.74
CA SER A 368 -25.00 -12.51 17.72
C SER A 368 -25.24 -14.02 17.63
N PHE A 369 -24.75 -14.68 16.57
CA PHE A 369 -24.96 -16.11 16.32
C PHE A 369 -23.67 -16.93 16.30
N THR A 370 -22.84 -16.80 17.34
CA THR A 370 -21.89 -17.86 17.73
C THR A 370 -21.59 -17.67 19.22
N ARG A 371 -22.41 -18.30 20.06
CA ARG A 371 -22.02 -18.76 21.39
C ARG A 371 -21.78 -20.25 21.32
#